data_AF-A0A673L6T5-F1
#
_entry.id   AF-A0A673L6T5-F1
#
_cell.length_a   1.000
_cell.length_b   1.000
_cell.length_c   1.000
_cell.angle_alpha   90.00
_cell.angle_beta   90.00
_cell.angle_gamma   90.00
#
_symmetry.space_group_name_H-M   'P 1'
#
loop_
_entity.id
_entity.type
_entity.pdbx_description
1 polymer ?
#
loop_
_entity_poly.entity_id
_entity_poly.type
_entity_poly.pdbx_seq_one_letter_code
_entity_poly.pdbx_strand_id
1 'polypeptide(L)'
;MGIQMKALLLGAAMAAVACTTIIALILSLANHQTLDRPYSTQYGIVFDAGSTHTALFLYQWLGNKENNTGIVSQKQSCDVDGDGISSYVQNPLAAGESLKKCLDVAKAAIPEGERKTTPVYLGATAGMRLLR
;
A
#
# COMPACT_ATOMS: atom_id res chain seq x y z
N MET A 1 22.72 -37.73 -51.07
CA MET A 1 22.58 -36.33 -50.59
C MET A 1 21.27 -36.07 -49.83
N GLY A 2 20.10 -36.56 -50.28
CA GLY A 2 18.81 -36.26 -49.63
C GLY A 2 18.54 -36.87 -48.24
N ILE A 3 19.16 -38.01 -47.90
CA ILE A 3 18.94 -38.68 -46.59
C ILE A 3 19.67 -37.96 -45.46
N GLN A 4 20.91 -37.52 -45.70
CA GLN A 4 21.71 -36.70 -44.78
C GLN A 4 21.02 -35.36 -44.45
N MET A 5 20.45 -34.70 -45.46
CA MET A 5 19.70 -33.44 -45.29
C MET A 5 18.45 -33.63 -44.41
N LYS A 6 17.69 -34.72 -44.59
CA LYS A 6 16.52 -35.04 -43.77
C LYS A 6 16.88 -35.30 -42.30
N ALA A 7 17.97 -36.02 -42.05
CA ALA A 7 18.46 -36.29 -40.70
C ALA A 7 18.90 -34.99 -39.99
N LEU A 8 19.59 -34.10 -40.70
CA LEU A 8 20.00 -32.79 -40.18
C LEU A 8 18.79 -31.91 -39.84
N LEU A 9 17.79 -31.86 -40.73
CA LEU A 9 16.54 -31.11 -40.49
C LEU A 9 15.76 -31.66 -39.30
N LEU A 10 15.70 -33.00 -39.14
CA LEU A 10 15.01 -33.63 -38.02
C LEU A 10 15.72 -33.32 -36.69
N GLY A 11 17.05 -33.37 -36.67
CA GLY A 11 17.85 -32.99 -35.50
C GLY A 11 17.66 -31.53 -35.11
N ALA A 12 17.68 -30.62 -36.10
CA ALA A 12 17.42 -29.20 -35.87
C ALA A 12 15.99 -28.95 -35.35
N ALA A 13 14.98 -29.66 -35.87
CA ALA A 13 13.61 -29.56 -35.40
C ALA A 13 13.46 -30.05 -33.94
N MET A 14 14.08 -31.17 -33.58
CA MET A 14 14.05 -31.66 -32.20
C MET A 14 14.75 -30.71 -31.23
N ALA A 15 15.89 -30.14 -31.64
CA ALA A 15 16.58 -29.12 -30.85
C ALA A 15 15.72 -27.87 -30.67
N ALA A 16 15.03 -27.42 -31.73
CA ALA A 16 14.11 -26.28 -31.64
C ALA A 16 12.94 -26.56 -30.68
N VAL A 17 12.33 -27.75 -30.72
CA VAL A 17 11.26 -28.14 -29.79
C VAL A 17 11.76 -28.22 -28.34
N ALA A 18 12.97 -28.75 -28.13
CA ALA A 18 13.58 -28.77 -26.80
C ALA A 18 13.82 -27.33 -26.28
N CYS A 19 14.33 -26.44 -27.11
CA CYS A 19 14.53 -25.04 -26.72
C CYS A 19 13.20 -24.33 -26.42
N THR A 20 12.17 -24.48 -27.25
CA THR A 20 10.88 -23.82 -27.02
C THR A 20 10.18 -24.33 -25.76
N THR A 21 10.27 -25.64 -25.48
CA THR A 21 9.71 -26.22 -24.25
C THR A 21 10.45 -25.73 -23.00
N ILE A 22 11.78 -25.65 -23.04
CA ILE A 22 12.59 -25.09 -21.94
C ILE A 22 12.23 -23.62 -21.71
N ILE A 23 12.15 -22.81 -22.77
CA ILE A 23 11.77 -21.39 -22.67
C ILE A 23 10.36 -21.27 -22.07
N ALA A 24 9.39 -22.03 -22.57
CA ALA A 24 8.02 -22.01 -22.04
C ALA A 24 7.96 -22.41 -20.56
N LEU A 25 8.75 -23.41 -20.15
CA LEU A 25 8.85 -23.82 -18.75
C LEU A 25 9.44 -22.71 -17.87
N ILE A 26 10.54 -22.07 -18.31
CA ILE A 26 11.16 -20.94 -17.60
C ILE A 26 10.16 -19.79 -17.46
N LEU A 27 9.45 -19.44 -18.54
CA LEU A 27 8.44 -18.39 -18.51
C LEU A 27 7.28 -18.73 -17.57
N SER A 28 6.83 -19.98 -17.55
CA SER A 28 5.79 -20.46 -16.64
C SER A 28 6.23 -20.35 -15.17
N LEU A 29 7.43 -20.82 -14.84
CA LEU A 29 8.00 -20.71 -13.50
C LEU A 29 8.18 -19.25 -13.06
N ALA A 30 8.72 -18.41 -13.95
CA ALA A 30 8.91 -16.98 -13.68
C ALA A 30 7.56 -16.29 -13.40
N ASN A 31 6.54 -16.60 -14.20
CA ASN A 31 5.19 -16.05 -14.02
C ASN A 31 4.56 -16.49 -12.69
N HIS A 32 4.72 -17.76 -12.30
CA HIS A 32 4.23 -18.27 -11.02
C HIS A 32 4.89 -17.56 -9.83
N GLN A 33 6.22 -17.37 -9.88
CA GLN A 33 6.96 -16.64 -8.85
C GLN A 33 6.54 -15.16 -8.75
N THR A 34 6.18 -14.51 -9.86
CA THR A 34 5.70 -13.12 -9.84
C THR A 34 4.29 -12.99 -9.25
N LEU A 35 3.43 -13.99 -9.43
CA LEU A 35 2.08 -14.00 -8.86
C LEU A 35 2.08 -14.37 -7.38
N ASP A 36 2.99 -15.25 -6.95
CA ASP A 36 3.08 -15.73 -5.57
C ASP A 36 3.84 -14.80 -4.62
N ARG A 37 4.51 -13.75 -5.14
CA ARG A 37 5.18 -12.79 -4.26
C ARG A 37 4.11 -12.04 -3.47
N PRO A 38 4.02 -12.19 -2.14
CA PRO A 38 3.01 -11.48 -1.37
C PRO A 38 3.25 -9.98 -1.56
N TYR A 39 2.24 -9.29 -2.09
CA TYR A 39 2.29 -7.83 -2.20
C TYR A 39 2.56 -7.25 -0.82
N SER A 40 3.48 -6.29 -0.72
CA SER A 40 3.73 -5.64 0.56
C SER A 40 2.46 -4.92 1.01
N THR A 41 2.12 -5.09 2.28
CA THR A 41 1.04 -4.33 2.91
C THR A 41 1.47 -2.88 2.99
N GLN A 42 0.64 -2.00 2.44
CA GLN A 42 0.79 -0.55 2.52
C GLN A 42 -0.14 0.00 3.59
N TYR A 43 0.18 1.20 4.07
CA TYR A 43 -0.54 1.88 5.14
C TYR A 43 -0.84 3.32 4.77
N GLY A 44 -1.85 3.91 5.40
CA GLY A 44 -2.17 5.33 5.26
C GLY A 44 -2.86 5.85 6.52
N ILE A 45 -2.53 7.07 6.94
CA ILE A 45 -3.10 7.70 8.13
C ILE A 45 -3.96 8.89 7.70
N VAL A 46 -5.16 9.00 8.27
CA VAL A 46 -6.04 10.17 8.12
C VAL A 46 -6.46 10.66 9.50
N PHE A 47 -6.21 11.94 9.78
CA PHE A 47 -6.87 12.67 10.86
C PHE A 47 -8.14 13.33 10.31
N ASP A 48 -9.30 12.94 10.83
CA ASP A 48 -10.55 13.67 10.64
C ASP A 48 -10.68 14.71 11.76
N ALA A 49 -10.41 15.97 11.40
CA ALA A 49 -10.47 17.11 12.30
C ALA A 49 -11.87 17.73 12.26
N GLY A 50 -12.77 17.13 13.03
CA GLY A 50 -14.12 17.59 13.29
C GLY A 50 -14.18 18.88 14.11
N SER A 51 -15.37 19.48 14.18
CA SER A 51 -15.60 20.66 15.04
C SER A 51 -15.53 20.35 16.52
N THR A 52 -15.95 19.16 16.92
CA THR A 52 -16.09 18.76 18.33
C THR A 52 -14.94 17.88 18.79
N HIS A 53 -14.38 17.06 17.92
CA HIS A 53 -13.28 16.14 18.24
C HIS A 53 -12.42 15.93 17.00
N THR A 54 -11.22 15.38 17.21
CA THR A 54 -10.36 14.88 16.14
C THR A 54 -10.16 13.39 16.30
N ALA A 55 -10.25 12.63 15.22
CA ALA A 55 -10.00 11.19 15.24
C ALA A 55 -8.93 10.81 14.21
N LEU A 56 -8.02 9.92 14.59
CA LEU A 56 -7.06 9.29 13.69
C LEU A 56 -7.60 7.95 13.23
N PHE A 57 -7.47 7.68 11.93
CA PHE A 57 -7.73 6.39 11.29
C PHE A 57 -6.47 5.91 10.59
N LEU A 58 -6.03 4.70 10.95
CA LEU A 58 -4.96 3.98 10.27
C LEU A 58 -5.59 2.93 9.34
N TYR A 59 -5.32 3.05 8.05
CA TYR A 59 -5.74 2.12 7.02
C TYR A 59 -4.59 1.23 6.58
N GLN A 60 -4.93 0.05 6.07
CA GLN A 60 -4.00 -0.85 5.40
C GLN A 60 -4.62 -1.48 4.15
N TRP A 61 -3.80 -1.80 3.17
CA TRP A 61 -4.20 -2.53 1.96
C TRP A 61 -3.02 -3.35 1.43
N LEU A 62 -3.31 -4.41 0.69
CA LEU A 62 -2.28 -5.10 -0.08
C LEU A 62 -1.91 -4.25 -1.30
N GLY A 63 -0.63 -4.21 -1.68
CA GLY A 63 -0.17 -3.43 -2.83
C GLY A 63 -0.80 -3.83 -4.17
N ASN A 64 -1.42 -5.00 -4.29
CA ASN A 64 -2.19 -5.36 -5.47
C ASN A 64 -3.56 -4.69 -5.51
N LYS A 65 -4.04 -4.49 -6.73
CA LYS A 65 -5.40 -4.09 -6.99
C LYS A 65 -6.22 -5.32 -7.34
N GLU A 66 -7.33 -5.52 -6.64
CA GLU A 66 -8.37 -6.48 -7.01
C GLU A 66 -9.32 -5.76 -7.99
N ASN A 67 -9.42 -6.25 -9.23
CA ASN A 67 -10.25 -5.60 -10.27
C ASN A 67 -9.94 -4.10 -10.45
N ASN A 68 -8.65 -3.74 -10.51
CA ASN A 68 -8.17 -2.34 -10.57
C ASN A 68 -8.53 -1.46 -9.36
N THR A 69 -9.06 -2.05 -8.27
CA THR A 69 -9.44 -1.37 -7.04
C THR A 69 -8.58 -1.88 -5.88
N GLY A 70 -8.09 -0.96 -5.03
CA GLY A 70 -7.45 -1.36 -3.78
C GLY A 70 -8.51 -1.70 -2.74
N ILE A 71 -8.45 -2.89 -2.15
CA ILE A 71 -9.29 -3.24 -0.99
C ILE A 71 -8.61 -2.69 0.27
N VAL A 72 -9.15 -1.60 0.78
CA VAL A 72 -8.64 -0.90 1.96
C VAL A 72 -9.45 -1.31 3.18
N SER A 73 -8.77 -1.66 4.27
CA SER A 73 -9.40 -1.92 5.57
C SER A 73 -8.85 -0.97 6.65
N GLN A 74 -9.71 -0.59 7.58
CA GLN A 74 -9.28 0.12 8.77
C GLN A 74 -8.56 -0.85 9.69
N LYS A 75 -7.30 -0.54 10.02
CA LYS A 75 -6.47 -1.31 10.93
C LYS A 75 -6.67 -0.89 12.37
N GLN A 76 -6.75 0.42 12.61
CA GLN A 76 -6.85 1.00 13.95
C GLN A 76 -7.46 2.40 13.90
N SER A 77 -8.11 2.82 14.98
CA SER A 77 -8.50 4.21 15.22
C SER A 77 -8.00 4.71 16.58
N CYS A 78 -7.95 6.03 16.73
CA CYS A 78 -7.61 6.70 17.99
C CYS A 78 -8.35 8.03 18.06
N ASP A 79 -9.13 8.24 19.12
CA ASP A 79 -9.74 9.53 19.41
C ASP A 79 -8.71 10.42 20.11
N VAL A 80 -8.52 11.63 19.57
CA VAL A 80 -7.62 12.63 20.15
C VAL A 80 -8.26 13.18 21.42
N ASP A 81 -7.48 13.29 22.49
CA ASP A 81 -7.94 13.89 23.74
C ASP A 81 -8.24 15.38 23.54
N GLY A 82 -9.38 15.84 24.07
CA GLY A 82 -9.81 17.24 24.01
C GLY A 82 -10.71 17.57 22.83
N ASP A 83 -10.98 18.86 22.65
CA ASP A 83 -11.89 19.34 21.61
C ASP A 83 -11.24 19.34 20.21
N GLY A 84 -12.06 19.52 19.17
CA GLY A 84 -11.62 19.65 17.79
C GLY A 84 -10.60 20.78 17.60
N ILE A 85 -9.70 20.65 16.60
CA ILE A 85 -8.53 21.55 16.46
C ILE A 85 -8.88 23.06 16.38
N SER A 86 -10.10 23.43 15.99
CA SER A 86 -10.57 24.82 15.97
C SER A 86 -10.69 25.46 17.37
N SER A 87 -10.78 24.67 18.44
CA SER A 87 -10.85 25.18 19.82
C SER A 87 -9.53 25.83 20.28
N TYR A 88 -8.41 25.47 19.64
CA TYR A 88 -7.07 25.93 19.97
C TYR A 88 -6.69 27.26 19.30
N VAL A 89 -7.66 28.08 18.87
CA VAL A 89 -7.40 29.36 18.15
C VAL A 89 -6.43 30.27 18.90
N GLN A 90 -6.50 30.30 20.23
CA GLN A 90 -5.63 31.12 21.08
C GLN A 90 -4.26 30.49 21.34
N ASN A 91 -4.07 29.20 21.07
CA ASN A 91 -2.81 28.51 21.16
C ASN A 91 -2.67 27.44 20.06
N PRO A 92 -2.41 27.82 18.80
CA PRO A 92 -2.37 26.89 17.68
C PRO A 92 -1.31 25.78 17.82
N LEU A 93 -0.24 26.02 18.61
CA LEU A 93 0.77 24.99 18.88
C LEU A 93 0.18 23.80 19.64
N ALA A 94 -0.71 24.05 20.60
CA ALA A 94 -1.39 23.00 21.36
C ALA A 94 -2.30 22.12 20.47
N ALA A 95 -2.79 22.64 19.33
CA ALA A 95 -3.52 21.83 18.35
C ALA A 95 -2.65 20.74 17.73
N GLY A 96 -1.36 21.00 17.51
CA GLY A 96 -0.42 19.99 17.02
C GLY A 96 0.00 19.01 18.12
N GLU A 97 0.19 19.51 19.34
CA GLU A 97 0.55 18.69 20.50
C GLU A 97 -0.54 17.67 20.85
N SER A 98 -1.82 18.04 20.73
CA SER A 98 -2.94 17.13 21.01
C SER A 98 -2.92 15.88 20.11
N LEU A 99 -2.46 16.00 18.86
CA LEU A 99 -2.42 14.89 17.89
C LEU A 99 -1.34 13.85 18.19
N LYS A 100 -0.31 14.22 18.96
CA LYS A 100 0.92 13.44 19.12
C LYS A 100 0.65 12.04 19.68
N LYS A 101 -0.21 11.94 20.69
CA LYS A 101 -0.58 10.66 21.32
C LYS A 101 -1.14 9.67 20.29
N CYS A 102 -2.09 10.10 19.46
CA CYS A 102 -2.66 9.23 18.44
C CYS A 102 -1.68 8.93 17.30
N LEU A 103 -0.81 9.88 16.95
CA LEU A 103 0.24 9.64 15.96
C LEU A 103 1.24 8.57 16.43
N ASP A 104 1.63 8.61 17.71
CA ASP A 104 2.52 7.62 18.30
C ASP A 104 1.87 6.22 18.34
N VAL A 105 0.57 6.14 18.65
CA VAL A 105 -0.22 4.89 18.55
C VAL A 105 -0.19 4.33 17.13
N ALA A 106 -0.46 5.17 16.12
CA ALA A 106 -0.44 4.73 14.72
C ALA A 106 0.97 4.29 14.28
N LYS A 107 2.01 5.04 14.65
CA LYS A 107 3.41 4.73 14.34
C LYS A 107 3.87 3.41 14.95
N ALA A 108 3.39 3.07 16.14
CA ALA A 108 3.67 1.79 16.80
C ALA A 108 3.03 0.60 16.06
N ALA A 109 1.88 0.82 15.41
CA ALA A 109 1.17 -0.21 14.64
C ALA A 109 1.72 -0.42 13.20
N ILE A 110 2.58 0.48 12.71
CA ILE A 110 3.20 0.42 11.37
C ILE A 110 4.60 -0.19 11.47
N PRO A 111 4.93 -1.23 10.65
CA PRO A 111 6.28 -1.77 10.54
C PRO A 111 7.30 -0.70 10.17
N GLU A 112 8.50 -0.74 10.76
CA GLU A 112 9.50 0.33 10.61
C GLU A 112 9.88 0.65 9.16
N GLY A 113 10.00 -0.36 8.30
CA GLY A 113 10.29 -0.20 6.88
C GLY A 113 9.21 0.57 6.10
N GLU A 114 7.96 0.52 6.55
CA GLU A 114 6.81 1.15 5.89
C GLU A 114 6.51 2.55 6.42
N ARG A 115 7.13 2.98 7.54
CA ARG A 115 6.85 4.29 8.15
C ARG A 115 7.19 5.46 7.25
N LYS A 116 8.26 5.35 6.44
CA LYS A 116 8.71 6.41 5.53
C LYS A 116 7.80 6.57 4.30
N THR A 117 7.13 5.50 3.90
CA THR A 117 6.25 5.44 2.73
C THR A 117 4.78 5.65 3.09
N THR A 118 4.42 5.53 4.38
CA THR A 118 3.06 5.76 4.86
C THR A 118 2.69 7.24 4.79
N PRO A 119 1.75 7.65 3.93
CA PRO A 119 1.29 9.03 3.90
C PRO A 119 0.41 9.33 5.12
N VAL A 120 0.45 10.59 5.54
CA VAL A 120 -0.37 11.12 6.63
C VAL A 120 -1.14 12.33 6.11
N TYR A 121 -2.46 12.31 6.27
CA TYR A 121 -3.35 13.39 5.89
C TYR A 121 -4.09 13.91 7.11
N LEU A 122 -4.38 15.22 7.13
CA LEU A 122 -5.30 15.82 8.08
C LEU A 122 -6.35 16.59 7.28
N GLY A 123 -7.60 16.19 7.42
CA GLY A 123 -8.74 16.83 6.79
C GLY A 123 -9.57 17.54 7.84
N ALA A 124 -9.64 18.87 7.78
CA ALA A 124 -10.50 19.66 8.66
C ALA A 124 -11.86 19.95 8.03
N THR A 125 -12.91 19.94 8.86
CA THR A 125 -14.29 20.07 8.40
C THR A 125 -14.91 21.42 8.81
N ALA A 126 -16.21 21.44 9.14
CA ALA A 126 -16.98 22.67 9.32
C ALA A 126 -16.42 23.58 10.43
N GLY A 127 -15.88 23.02 11.52
CA GLY A 127 -15.34 23.81 12.63
C GLY A 127 -14.23 24.77 12.21
N MET A 128 -13.29 24.30 11.37
CA MET A 128 -12.21 25.14 10.86
C MET A 128 -12.66 26.16 9.82
N ARG A 129 -13.73 25.88 9.05
CA ARG A 129 -14.29 26.86 8.09
C ARG A 129 -14.98 28.03 8.79
N LEU A 130 -15.46 27.82 10.02
CA LEU A 130 -16.13 28.82 10.84
C LEU A 130 -15.17 29.65 11.70
N LEU A 131 -13.89 29.26 11.76
CA LEU A 131 -12.85 30.01 12.46
C LEU A 131 -12.74 31.42 11.86
N ARG A 132 -12.81 32.46 12.70
CA ARG A 132 -12.67 33.87 12.32
C ARG A 132 -11.49 34.50 13.04
#